data_AF-A0A7W9Q868-F1
#
_entry.id   AF-A0A7W9Q868-F1
#
_cell.length_a   1.000
_cell.length_b   1.000
_cell.length_c   1.000
_cell.angle_alpha   90.00
_cell.angle_beta   90.00
_cell.angle_gamma   90.00
#
_symmetry.space_group_name_H-M   'P 1'
#
loop_
_entity.id
_entity.type
_entity.pdbx_description
1 polymer ?
#
loop_
_entity_poly.entity_id
_entity_poly.type
_entity_poly.pdbx_seq_one_letter_code
_entity_poly.pdbx_strand_id
1 'polypeptide(L)' 'MTGRIGQDARLFACQKWSDQEWYVDFGDKGSGRFMIRNRHTGDVCLAVQGDAAVERLVVQLPCDERIRNQWWKWVAP' A
#
# COMPACT_ATOMS: atom_id res chain seq x y z
N MET A 1 -17.19 6.74 0.05
CA MET A 1 -17.06 5.32 0.42
C MET A 1 -15.77 5.21 1.21
N THR A 2 -15.86 5.07 2.53
CA THR A 2 -14.70 4.89 3.39
C THR A 2 -14.09 3.53 3.08
N GLY A 3 -12.82 3.50 2.66
CA GLY A 3 -12.09 2.25 2.50
C GLY A 3 -12.16 1.42 3.77
N ARG A 4 -12.24 0.09 3.66
CA ARG A 4 -12.23 -0.80 4.84
C ARG A 4 -10.84 -0.80 5.48
N ILE A 5 -10.60 0.19 6.32
CA ILE A 5 -9.34 0.39 7.05
C ILE A 5 -9.04 -0.85 7.91
N GLY A 6 -7.79 -1.28 7.89
CA GLY A 6 -7.27 -2.40 8.67
C GLY A 6 -7.56 -3.79 8.09
N GLN A 7 -8.16 -3.88 6.90
CA GLN A 7 -8.37 -5.17 6.21
C GLN A 7 -7.13 -5.64 5.46
N ASP A 8 -6.98 -6.96 5.37
CA ASP A 8 -5.92 -7.63 4.59
C ASP A 8 -6.05 -7.30 3.09
N ALA A 9 -4.91 -7.00 2.47
CA ALA A 9 -4.76 -7.05 1.02
C ALA A 9 -4.58 -8.51 0.59
N ARG A 10 -5.33 -8.93 -0.43
CA ARG A 10 -5.33 -10.32 -0.91
C ARG A 10 -4.94 -10.39 -2.38
N LEU A 11 -4.23 -11.45 -2.74
CA LEU A 11 -4.02 -11.81 -4.14
C LEU A 11 -5.35 -12.30 -4.72
N PHE A 12 -5.70 -11.79 -5.89
CA PHE A 12 -6.91 -12.15 -6.60
C PHE A 12 -6.62 -12.17 -8.10
N ALA A 13 -7.50 -12.80 -8.89
CA ALA A 13 -7.36 -12.81 -10.34
C ALA A 13 -7.43 -11.38 -10.88
N CYS A 14 -6.51 -11.04 -11.80
CA CYS A 14 -6.49 -9.73 -12.43
C CYS A 14 -7.77 -9.47 -13.22
N GLN A 15 -8.48 -8.42 -12.84
CA GLN A 15 -9.72 -7.96 -13.45
C GLN A 15 -9.66 -6.43 -13.59
N LYS A 16 -10.78 -5.81 -13.98
CA LYS A 16 -10.88 -4.35 -14.17
C LYS A 16 -11.65 -3.67 -13.04
N TRP A 17 -11.48 -4.18 -11.82
CA TRP A 17 -12.15 -3.61 -10.65
C TRP A 17 -11.25 -2.53 -10.03
N SER A 18 -11.85 -1.41 -9.63
CA SER A 18 -11.09 -0.25 -9.16
C SER A 18 -10.29 -0.51 -7.88
N ASP A 19 -10.65 -1.53 -7.10
CA ASP A 19 -9.95 -1.95 -5.90
C ASP A 19 -8.71 -2.81 -6.19
N GLN A 20 -8.53 -3.24 -7.44
CA GLN A 20 -7.32 -3.90 -7.96
C GLN A 20 -6.38 -2.92 -8.68
N GLU A 21 -6.78 -1.66 -8.82
CA GLU A 21 -6.01 -0.59 -9.43
C GLU A 21 -5.36 0.26 -8.33
N TRP A 22 -4.11 0.66 -8.54
CA TRP A 22 -3.31 1.33 -7.52
C TRP A 22 -2.58 2.55 -8.11
N TYR A 23 -2.48 3.60 -7.32
CA TYR A 23 -1.58 4.72 -7.57
C TYR A 23 -0.24 4.46 -6.88
N VAL A 24 0.84 4.89 -7.52
CA VAL A 24 2.19 4.90 -6.95
C VAL A 24 2.54 6.34 -6.63
N ASP A 25 2.53 6.67 -5.34
CA ASP A 25 2.88 8.00 -4.86
C ASP A 25 4.35 7.99 -4.47
N PHE A 26 5.20 8.56 -5.33
CA PHE A 26 6.63 8.67 -5.08
C PHE A 26 6.89 9.71 -3.99
N GLY A 27 7.69 9.32 -2.99
CA GLY A 27 8.17 10.27 -1.99
C GLY A 27 9.19 11.25 -2.57
N ASP A 28 9.91 11.95 -1.70
CA ASP A 28 10.94 12.90 -2.10
C ASP A 28 11.87 12.34 -3.18
N LYS A 29 12.15 13.19 -4.18
CA LYS A 29 12.97 12.86 -5.34
C LYS A 29 14.30 12.25 -4.89
N GLY A 30 14.53 10.98 -5.25
CA GLY A 30 15.79 10.28 -4.99
C GLY A 30 15.76 9.22 -3.88
N SER A 31 14.70 9.14 -3.07
CA SER A 31 14.58 8.10 -2.03
C SER A 31 14.42 6.69 -2.60
N GLY A 32 13.92 6.57 -3.85
CA GLY A 32 13.52 5.30 -4.45
C GLY A 32 12.34 4.63 -3.73
N ARG A 33 11.70 5.34 -2.79
CA ARG A 33 10.57 4.85 -2.00
C ARG A 33 9.26 5.42 -2.51
N PHE A 34 8.20 4.64 -2.37
CA PHE A 34 6.86 5.01 -2.79
C PHE A 34 5.81 4.43 -1.86
N MET A 35 4.65 5.08 -1.81
CA MET A 35 3.44 4.54 -1.20
C MET A 35 2.55 3.96 -2.31
N ILE A 36 1.81 2.90 -1.99
CA ILE A 36 0.89 2.24 -2.93
C ILE A 36 -0.53 2.51 -2.45
N ARG A 37 -1.24 3.42 -3.12
CA ARG A 37 -2.56 3.90 -2.71
C ARG A 37 -3.67 3.28 -3.53
N ASN A 38 -4.71 2.77 -2.87
CA ASN A 38 -5.82 2.11 -3.55
C ASN A 38 -6.63 3.14 -4.37
N ARG A 39 -6.84 2.86 -5.66
CA ARG A 39 -7.57 3.78 -6.54
C ARG A 39 -9.06 3.90 -6.18
N HIS A 40 -9.67 2.83 -5.69
CA HIS A 40 -11.10 2.82 -5.34
C HIS A 40 -11.41 3.72 -4.14
N THR A 41 -10.57 3.70 -3.10
CA THR A 41 -10.82 4.49 -1.88
C THR A 41 -10.21 5.88 -1.97
N GLY A 42 -9.08 6.01 -2.66
CA GLY A 42 -8.39 7.28 -2.90
C GLY A 42 -7.50 7.77 -1.76
N ASP A 43 -7.60 7.17 -0.57
CA ASP A 43 -6.96 7.64 0.68
C ASP A 43 -6.34 6.53 1.56
N VAL A 44 -6.40 5.26 1.14
CA VAL A 44 -5.78 4.14 1.88
C VAL A 44 -4.59 3.58 1.12
N CYS A 45 -3.52 3.28 1.86
CA CYS A 45 -2.25 2.79 1.38
C CYS A 45 -1.97 1.37 1.89
N LEU A 46 -1.25 0.60 1.09
CA LEU A 46 -0.69 -0.67 1.53
C LEU A 46 0.35 -0.44 2.63
N ALA A 47 0.20 -1.17 3.73
CA ALA A 47 1.08 -1.14 4.87
C ALA A 47 1.39 -2.56 5.33
N VAL A 48 2.59 -2.78 5.85
CA VAL A 48 2.90 -4.04 6.55
C VAL A 48 2.34 -3.96 7.97
N GLN A 49 1.57 -4.96 8.40
CA GLN A 49 1.01 -4.98 9.75
C GLN A 49 2.11 -5.19 10.81
N GLY A 50 2.31 -4.18 11.66
CA GLY A 50 3.36 -4.17 12.68
C GLY A 50 4.73 -3.77 12.11
N ASP A 51 5.81 -4.20 12.78
CA ASP A 51 7.17 -4.02 12.30
C ASP A 51 7.53 -5.06 11.23
N ALA A 52 8.35 -4.66 10.26
CA ALA A 52 8.72 -5.42 9.06
C ALA A 52 9.62 -6.66 9.30
N ALA A 53 9.43 -7.36 10.42
CA ALA A 53 9.97 -8.70 10.64
C ALA A 53 9.19 -9.72 9.78
N VAL A 54 9.88 -10.78 9.36
CA VAL A 54 9.52 -11.70 8.27
C VAL A 54 8.06 -12.20 8.32
N GLU A 55 7.38 -12.21 7.17
CA GLU A 55 6.02 -12.77 6.91
C GLU A 55 4.84 -12.11 7.65
N ARG A 56 4.70 -10.79 7.52
CA ARG A 56 3.52 -10.07 8.02
C ARG A 56 2.48 -9.84 6.93
N LEU A 57 1.22 -9.81 7.36
CA LEU A 57 0.09 -9.43 6.51
C LEU A 57 0.30 -8.02 5.98
N VAL A 58 -0.03 -7.84 4.69
CA VAL A 58 -0.20 -6.52 4.10
C VAL A 58 -1.64 -6.10 4.33
N VAL A 59 -1.83 -4.93 4.93
CA VAL A 59 -3.14 -4.35 5.24
C VAL A 59 -3.31 -3.01 4.54
N GLN A 60 -4.54 -2.51 4.49
CA GLN A 60 -4.86 -1.17 3.99
C GLN A 60 -5.11 -0.21 5.15
N LEU A 61 -4.31 0.85 5.27
CA LEU A 61 -4.45 1.89 6.32
C LEU A 61 -4.52 3.27 5.67
N PRO A 62 -5.06 4.30 6.35
CA PRO A 62 -4.97 5.67 5.86
C PRO A 62 -3.52 6.02 5.53
N CYS A 63 -3.32 6.62 4.35
CA CYS A 63 -2.01 7.03 3.91
C CYS A 63 -1.43 8.09 4.88
N ASP A 64 -0.24 7.82 5.41
CA ASP A 64 0.50 8.77 6.25
C ASP A 64 1.99 8.67 5.96
N GLU A 65 2.54 9.72 5.35
CA GLU A 65 3.95 9.82 4.95
C GLU A 65 4.93 9.69 6.13
N ARG A 66 4.47 9.95 7.36
CA ARG A 66 5.28 9.84 8.58
C ARG A 66 5.43 8.39 9.04
N ILE A 67 4.62 7.47 8.51
CA ILE A 67 4.59 6.07 8.93
C ILE A 67 5.48 5.22 8.02
N ARG A 68 6.55 4.66 8.60
CA ARG A 68 7.60 3.94 7.86
C ARG A 68 7.11 2.66 7.17
N ASN A 69 6.14 1.95 7.75
CA ASN A 69 5.66 0.67 7.22
C ASN A 69 4.72 0.79 6.01
N GLN A 70 4.46 2.03 5.55
CA GLN A 70 3.71 2.33 4.32
C GLN A 70 4.62 2.64 3.13
N TRP A 71 5.94 2.72 3.34
CA TRP A 71 6.92 3.02 2.30
C TRP A 71 7.54 1.76 1.73
N TRP A 72 7.35 1.56 0.44
CA TRP A 72 7.83 0.43 -0.34
C TRP A 72 9.04 0.83 -1.17
N LYS A 73 9.88 -0.14 -1.52
CA LYS A 73 10.95 0.01 -2.49
C LYS A 73 10.93 -1.16 -3.44
N TRP A 74 11.27 -0.93 -4.70
CA TRP A 74 11.52 -2.02 -5.65
C TRP A 74 12.80 -2.74 -5.22
N VAL A 75 12.75 -4.06 -5.15
CA VAL A 75 13.93 -4.91 -4.98
C VAL A 75 14.01 -5.73 -6.26
N ALA A 76 15.13 -5.61 -6.98
CA ALA A 76 15.37 -6.46 -8.13
C ALA A 76 15.39 -7.92 -7.67
N PRO A 77 14.80 -8.84 -8.45
CA PRO A 77 14.80 -10.27 -8.12
C PRO A 77 16.21 -10.86 -8.10
#